data_AF-A0A2G8KQ16-F1
#
_entry.id   AF-A0A2G8KQ16-F1
#
_cell.length_a   1.000
_cell.length_b   1.000
_cell.length_c   1.000
_cell.angle_alpha   90.00
_cell.angle_beta   90.00
_cell.angle_gamma   90.00
#
_symmetry.space_group_name_H-M   'P 1'
#
loop_
_entity.id
_entity.type
_entity.pdbx_description
1 polymer ?
#
loop_
_entity_poly.entity_id
_entity_poly.type
_entity_poly.pdbx_seq_one_letter_code
_entity_poly.pdbx_strand_id
1 'polypeptide(L)'
;MVDEGSNETDVTVEFVCVFWDYNPKNGEGGKWSEEGCRMVSTNDTEIVCACNHLTSFAVLVRFSSDIEESPYHVVLSVITIIGCVISIIGLSFTLVVMLLIRSVRIKQQTHVHFNLCLALVGLYLSFLLGVDRTKIPGVCKAMTSLIYFFCLSSVAWMSVEAFYIYMLIWKYKRNSIHHLVTVAVLLAWGLPAVGAIIIIFFDHGHNYEESPD
;
A
#
# COMPACT_ATOMS: atom_id res chain seq x y z
N MET A 1 37.15 6.31 -32.20
CA MET A 1 36.29 6.86 -33.25
C MET A 1 34.93 7.06 -32.61
N VAL A 2 34.42 8.27 -32.75
CA VAL A 2 33.18 8.80 -32.15
C VAL A 2 32.00 8.45 -33.07
N ASP A 3 30.78 8.65 -32.54
CA ASP A 3 29.43 8.64 -33.16
C ASP A 3 28.66 7.32 -32.90
N GLU A 4 27.39 7.29 -32.43
CA GLU A 4 26.32 8.29 -32.47
C GLU A 4 25.16 7.95 -31.49
N GLY A 5 24.69 8.94 -30.72
CA GLY A 5 23.27 9.20 -30.43
C GLY A 5 22.41 8.21 -29.60
N SER A 6 22.37 8.39 -28.28
CA SER A 6 21.11 8.46 -27.52
C SER A 6 21.32 9.27 -26.23
N ASN A 7 20.57 10.36 -26.07
CA ASN A 7 20.41 11.01 -24.77
C ASN A 7 19.54 10.09 -23.90
N GLU A 8 20.16 9.14 -23.21
CA GLU A 8 19.60 8.50 -22.03
C GLU A 8 20.36 9.04 -20.84
N THR A 9 19.63 9.60 -19.86
CA THR A 9 20.16 9.89 -18.53
C THR A 9 20.81 8.61 -18.01
N ASP A 10 22.15 8.55 -18.00
CA ASP A 10 22.90 7.36 -17.62
C ASP A 10 22.65 7.08 -16.14
N VAL A 11 21.72 6.17 -15.86
CA VAL A 11 21.44 5.69 -14.51
C VAL A 11 22.63 4.84 -14.12
N THR A 12 23.55 5.40 -13.34
CA THR A 12 24.70 4.66 -12.84
C THR A 12 24.24 3.68 -11.76
N VAL A 13 24.30 2.39 -12.09
CA VAL A 13 24.04 1.30 -11.15
C VAL A 13 25.36 0.97 -10.44
N GLU A 14 25.43 1.28 -9.15
CA GLU A 14 26.56 0.99 -8.29
C GLU A 14 26.27 -0.25 -7.43
N PHE A 15 27.18 -1.22 -7.41
CA PHE A 15 27.07 -2.39 -6.55
C PHE A 15 28.00 -2.23 -5.35
N VAL A 16 27.54 -2.58 -4.14
CA VAL A 16 28.30 -2.42 -2.90
C VAL A 16 28.29 -3.73 -2.11
N CYS A 17 29.48 -4.26 -1.84
CA CYS A 17 29.66 -5.45 -1.01
C CYS A 17 29.51 -5.10 0.47
N VAL A 18 28.55 -5.72 1.16
CA VAL A 18 28.27 -5.46 2.58
C VAL A 18 28.08 -6.75 3.37
N PHE A 19 28.09 -6.61 4.68
CA PHE A 19 27.64 -7.63 5.61
C PHE A 19 26.68 -7.07 6.65
N TRP A 20 25.89 -7.94 7.25
CA TRP A 20 25.02 -7.60 8.34
C TRP A 20 25.80 -7.57 9.66
N ASP A 21 26.04 -6.37 10.18
CA ASP A 21 26.58 -6.14 11.51
C ASP A 21 25.46 -6.28 12.54
N TYR A 22 25.52 -7.33 13.35
CA TYR A 22 24.53 -7.60 14.40
C TYR A 22 24.72 -6.74 15.65
N ASN A 23 25.87 -6.09 15.83
CA ASN A 23 26.17 -5.31 17.03
C ASN A 23 26.90 -3.99 16.68
N PRO A 24 26.22 -3.08 15.96
CA PRO A 24 26.80 -1.79 15.63
C PRO A 24 27.07 -0.99 16.91
N LYS A 25 28.17 -0.22 16.92
CA LYS A 25 28.66 0.58 18.07
C LYS A 25 27.64 1.57 18.66
N ASN A 26 26.50 1.77 18.00
CA ASN A 26 25.51 2.80 18.30
C ASN A 26 24.14 2.23 18.72
N GLY A 27 24.03 0.91 18.93
CA GLY A 27 22.93 0.24 19.65
C GLY A 27 21.51 0.60 19.25
N GLU A 28 20.93 -0.17 18.32
CA GLU A 28 19.59 -0.80 18.35
C GLU A 28 19.34 -1.42 16.96
N GLY A 29 19.24 -2.76 16.90
CA GLY A 29 19.14 -3.51 15.64
C GLY A 29 20.47 -3.75 14.92
N GLY A 30 20.44 -4.59 13.88
CA GLY A 30 21.58 -4.82 13.00
C GLY A 30 21.62 -3.84 11.83
N LYS A 31 22.79 -3.63 11.24
CA LYS A 31 23.00 -2.70 10.13
C LYS A 31 23.86 -3.31 9.02
N TRP A 32 23.55 -2.99 7.76
CA TRP A 32 24.45 -3.27 6.65
C TRP A 32 25.72 -2.40 6.75
N SER A 33 26.88 -3.05 6.84
CA SER A 33 28.19 -2.40 6.93
C SER A 33 29.10 -2.87 5.80
N GLU A 34 29.93 -1.96 5.29
CA GLU A 34 30.98 -2.26 4.31
C GLU A 34 32.29 -2.68 5.01
N GLU A 35 32.34 -2.64 6.35
CA GLU A 35 33.57 -2.86 7.11
C GLU A 35 34.15 -4.28 6.90
N GLY A 36 35.40 -4.35 6.47
CA GLY A 36 36.06 -5.63 6.20
C GLY A 36 35.57 -6.35 4.93
N CYS A 37 34.63 -5.77 4.18
CA CYS A 37 34.16 -6.26 2.87
C CYS A 37 34.62 -5.34 1.74
N ARG A 38 35.02 -5.89 0.61
CA ARG A 38 35.39 -5.14 -0.59
C ARG A 38 35.01 -5.87 -1.87
N MET A 39 34.72 -5.11 -2.91
CA MET A 39 34.53 -5.64 -4.25
C MET A 39 35.89 -6.03 -4.86
N VAL A 40 35.98 -7.23 -5.40
CA VAL A 40 37.19 -7.78 -6.04
C VAL A 40 37.11 -7.65 -7.55
N SER A 41 35.97 -8.03 -8.12
CA SER A 41 35.70 -7.87 -9.55
C SER A 41 34.20 -7.75 -9.80
N THR A 42 33.83 -7.00 -10.83
CA THR A 42 32.46 -6.93 -11.34
C THR A 42 32.51 -7.09 -12.85
N ASN A 43 31.66 -7.96 -13.35
CA ASN A 43 31.44 -8.25 -14.76
C ASN A 43 29.93 -8.28 -15.01
N ASP A 44 29.51 -8.24 -16.27
CA ASP A 44 28.09 -8.18 -16.65
C ASP A 44 27.25 -9.35 -16.10
N THR A 45 27.90 -10.46 -15.78
CA THR A 45 27.26 -11.69 -15.28
C THR A 45 27.61 -12.04 -13.85
N GLU A 46 28.60 -11.40 -13.23
CA GLU A 46 29.14 -11.82 -11.94
C GLU A 46 29.70 -10.65 -11.13
N ILE A 47 29.38 -10.63 -9.84
CA ILE A 47 29.95 -9.72 -8.85
C ILE A 47 30.68 -10.56 -7.82
N VAL A 48 31.98 -10.29 -7.65
CA VAL A 48 32.85 -11.01 -6.72
C VAL A 48 33.24 -10.08 -5.57
N CYS A 49 32.87 -10.47 -4.36
CA CYS A 49 33.21 -9.76 -3.12
C CYS A 49 34.17 -10.59 -2.27
N ALA A 50 35.05 -9.92 -1.52
CA ALA A 50 35.88 -10.53 -0.48
C ALA A 50 35.65 -9.83 0.86
N CYS A 51 35.31 -10.62 1.88
CA CYS A 51 35.18 -10.17 3.25
C CYS A 51 36.20 -10.89 4.15
N ASN A 52 36.68 -10.24 5.21
CA ASN A 52 37.66 -10.81 6.13
C ASN A 52 37.04 -11.49 7.37
N HIS A 53 35.71 -11.65 7.38
CA HIS A 53 34.93 -12.26 8.47
C HIS A 53 33.86 -13.21 7.92
N LEU A 54 33.33 -14.08 8.79
CA LEU A 54 32.29 -15.06 8.44
C LEU A 54 30.94 -14.60 9.02
N THR A 55 30.27 -13.71 8.31
CA THR A 55 28.97 -13.15 8.69
C THR A 55 28.00 -13.21 7.49
N SER A 56 26.74 -12.79 7.68
CA SER A 56 25.76 -12.73 6.58
C SER A 56 26.14 -11.60 5.62
N PHE A 57 26.67 -11.95 4.44
CA PHE A 57 27.07 -11.00 3.40
C PHE A 57 25.97 -10.83 2.34
N ALA A 58 25.96 -9.67 1.70
CA ALA A 58 25.06 -9.34 0.59
C ALA A 58 25.74 -8.35 -0.37
N VAL A 59 25.22 -8.27 -1.59
CA VAL A 59 25.54 -7.20 -2.54
C VAL A 59 24.34 -6.26 -2.56
N LEU A 60 24.53 -5.01 -2.17
CA LEU A 60 23.53 -3.96 -2.29
C LEU A 60 23.67 -3.27 -3.64
N VAL A 61 22.53 -2.98 -4.26
CA VAL A 61 22.47 -2.17 -5.48
C VAL A 61 22.09 -0.75 -5.08
N ARG A 62 22.96 0.22 -5.36
CA ARG A 62 22.74 1.65 -5.20
C ARG A 62 22.61 2.26 -6.58
N PHE A 63 21.57 3.05 -6.80
CA PHE A 63 21.42 3.81 -8.03
C PHE A 63 21.98 5.20 -7.75
N SER A 64 23.15 5.53 -8.30
CA SER A 64 23.86 6.79 -8.04
C SER A 64 23.45 7.89 -9.02
N SER A 65 22.16 8.21 -9.02
CA SER A 65 21.68 9.50 -9.48
C SER A 65 20.86 10.09 -8.35
N ASP A 66 20.99 11.41 -8.13
CA ASP A 66 19.87 12.16 -7.58
C ASP A 66 18.65 11.67 -8.35
N ILE A 67 17.75 10.97 -7.67
CA ILE A 67 16.48 10.56 -8.23
C ILE A 67 15.72 11.89 -8.45
N GLU A 68 16.06 12.65 -9.49
CA GLU A 68 15.01 13.14 -10.36
C GLU A 68 14.23 11.88 -10.70
N GLU A 69 13.10 11.73 -10.00
CA GLU A 69 12.16 10.62 -10.10
C GLU A 69 12.31 9.93 -11.44
N SER A 70 12.79 8.67 -11.43
CA SER A 70 12.91 7.92 -12.68
C SER A 70 11.61 8.11 -13.46
N PRO A 71 11.65 8.34 -14.79
CA PRO A 71 10.45 8.72 -15.54
C PRO A 71 9.29 7.74 -15.30
N TYR A 72 9.60 6.49 -14.97
CA TYR A 72 8.67 5.46 -14.53
C TYR A 72 7.90 5.78 -13.23
N HIS A 73 8.56 6.30 -12.19
CA HIS A 73 7.90 6.70 -10.94
C HIS A 73 6.93 7.86 -11.15
N VAL A 74 7.34 8.88 -11.93
CA VAL A 74 6.48 10.02 -12.29
C VAL A 74 5.25 9.54 -13.06
N VAL A 75 5.47 8.72 -14.09
CA VAL A 75 4.39 8.21 -14.94
C VAL A 75 3.40 7.38 -14.13
N LEU A 76 3.87 6.48 -13.26
CA LEU A 76 2.98 5.67 -12.43
C LEU A 76 2.17 6.52 -11.44
N SER A 77 2.79 7.54 -10.85
CA SER A 77 2.12 8.49 -9.95
C SER A 77 1.03 9.26 -10.69
N VAL A 78 1.34 9.83 -11.86
CA VAL A 78 0.37 10.58 -12.68
C VAL A 78 -0.81 9.71 -13.09
N ILE A 79 -0.56 8.49 -13.58
CA ILE A 79 -1.63 7.56 -13.98
C ILE A 79 -2.52 7.22 -12.78
N THR A 80 -1.92 7.00 -11.60
CA THR A 80 -2.66 6.65 -10.39
C THR A 80 -3.50 7.84 -9.91
N ILE A 81 -2.95 9.06 -9.88
CA ILE A 81 -3.69 10.27 -9.50
C ILE A 81 -4.89 10.50 -10.43
N ILE A 82 -4.68 10.45 -11.75
CA ILE A 82 -5.76 10.62 -12.73
C ILE A 82 -6.81 9.53 -12.57
N GLY A 83 -6.38 8.26 -12.41
CA GLY A 83 -7.27 7.14 -12.16
C GLY A 83 -8.13 7.34 -10.92
N CYS A 84 -7.52 7.70 -9.79
CA CYS A 84 -8.23 7.96 -8.54
C CYS A 84 -9.26 9.10 -8.68
N VAL A 85 -8.92 10.20 -9.35
CA VAL A 85 -9.84 11.32 -9.57
C VAL A 85 -11.04 10.89 -10.41
N ILE A 86 -10.82 10.20 -11.52
CA ILE A 86 -11.90 9.70 -12.39
C ILE A 86 -12.79 8.72 -11.62
N SER A 87 -12.20 7.79 -10.86
CA SER A 87 -12.93 6.84 -10.03
C SER A 87 -13.80 7.54 -8.97
N ILE A 88 -13.28 8.55 -8.27
CA ILE A 88 -14.04 9.32 -7.28
C ILE A 88 -15.24 10.02 -7.95
N ILE A 89 -15.05 10.63 -9.11
CA ILE A 89 -16.13 11.29 -9.85
C ILE A 89 -17.22 10.28 -10.23
N GLY A 90 -16.84 9.12 -10.79
CA GLY A 90 -17.78 8.07 -11.18
C GLY A 90 -18.55 7.48 -10.00
N LEU A 91 -17.86 7.21 -8.88
CA LEU A 91 -18.48 6.71 -7.66
C LEU A 91 -19.42 7.75 -7.04
N SER A 92 -19.03 9.02 -7.02
CA SER A 92 -19.85 10.11 -6.52
C SER A 92 -21.13 10.28 -7.34
N PHE A 93 -21.02 10.22 -8.68
CA PHE A 93 -22.18 10.24 -9.57
C PHE A 93 -23.12 9.06 -9.28
N THR A 94 -22.57 7.86 -9.12
CA THR A 94 -23.34 6.65 -8.78
C THR A 94 -24.09 6.81 -7.47
N LEU A 95 -23.44 7.32 -6.42
CA LEU A 95 -24.06 7.63 -5.13
C LEU A 95 -25.20 8.63 -5.27
N VAL A 96 -25.00 9.72 -6.03
CA VAL A 96 -26.04 10.74 -6.28
C VAL A 96 -27.25 10.13 -6.98
N VAL A 97 -27.05 9.33 -8.03
CA VAL A 97 -28.13 8.65 -8.75
C VAL A 97 -28.92 7.73 -7.80
N MET A 98 -28.24 6.98 -6.94
CA MET A 98 -28.90 6.10 -5.95
C MET A 98 -29.72 6.88 -4.92
N LEU A 99 -29.28 8.07 -4.54
CA LEU A 99 -30.00 8.93 -3.59
C LEU A 99 -31.23 9.61 -4.22
N LEU A 100 -31.14 10.02 -5.49
CA LEU A 100 -32.23 10.70 -6.21
C LEU A 100 -33.36 9.74 -6.60
N ILE A 101 -33.03 8.51 -6.98
CA ILE A 101 -34.04 7.55 -7.43
C ILE A 101 -34.61 6.79 -6.23
N ARG A 102 -35.74 7.28 -5.70
CA ARG A 102 -36.45 6.66 -4.56
C ARG A 102 -36.74 5.17 -4.75
N SER A 103 -37.07 4.75 -5.98
CA SER A 103 -37.32 3.34 -6.32
C SER A 103 -36.09 2.44 -6.13
N VAL A 104 -34.89 2.98 -6.34
CA VAL A 104 -33.61 2.30 -6.13
C VAL A 104 -33.28 2.30 -4.63
N ARG A 105 -33.41 3.45 -3.96
CA ARG A 105 -33.11 3.61 -2.52
C ARG A 105 -33.84 2.63 -1.60
N ILE A 106 -35.07 2.23 -1.93
CA ILE A 106 -35.86 1.31 -1.08
C ILE A 106 -35.35 -0.15 -1.19
N LYS A 107 -34.53 -0.49 -2.18
CA LYS A 107 -34.01 -1.85 -2.35
C LYS A 107 -32.88 -2.13 -1.36
N GLN A 108 -32.96 -3.27 -0.66
CA GLN A 108 -31.90 -3.79 0.21
C GLN A 108 -30.53 -3.84 -0.48
N GLN A 109 -30.49 -4.26 -1.74
CA GLN A 109 -29.25 -4.34 -2.53
C GLN A 109 -28.55 -2.98 -2.65
N THR A 110 -29.32 -1.89 -2.75
CA THR A 110 -28.79 -0.53 -2.84
C THR A 110 -28.06 -0.12 -1.57
N HIS A 111 -28.47 -0.61 -0.39
CA HIS A 111 -27.73 -0.33 0.85
C HIS A 111 -26.34 -0.98 0.84
N VAL A 112 -26.21 -2.23 0.40
CA VAL A 112 -24.91 -2.92 0.32
C VAL A 112 -23.99 -2.22 -0.67
N HIS A 113 -24.50 -1.94 -1.87
CA HIS A 113 -23.74 -1.26 -2.91
C HIS A 113 -23.35 0.17 -2.52
N PHE A 114 -24.23 0.90 -1.81
CA PHE A 114 -23.91 2.22 -1.26
C PHE A 114 -22.74 2.18 -0.28
N ASN A 115 -22.70 1.19 0.62
CA ASN A 115 -21.57 1.04 1.55
C ASN A 115 -20.27 0.68 0.82
N LEU A 116 -20.33 -0.15 -0.23
CA LEU A 116 -19.18 -0.44 -1.08
C LEU A 116 -18.63 0.83 -1.74
N CYS A 117 -19.50 1.62 -2.38
CA CYS A 117 -19.10 2.88 -3.00
C CYS A 117 -18.50 3.85 -1.97
N LEU A 118 -19.07 3.93 -0.76
CA LEU A 118 -18.54 4.78 0.30
C LEU A 118 -17.15 4.33 0.76
N ALA A 119 -16.93 3.02 0.93
CA ALA A 119 -15.63 2.47 1.30
C ALA A 119 -14.57 2.76 0.21
N LEU A 120 -14.92 2.62 -1.07
CA LEU A 120 -14.02 2.92 -2.19
C LEU A 120 -13.71 4.42 -2.31
N VAL A 121 -14.68 5.30 -2.11
CA VAL A 121 -14.44 6.75 -2.06
C VAL A 121 -13.47 7.08 -0.91
N GLY A 122 -13.69 6.50 0.27
CA GLY A 122 -12.78 6.65 1.41
C GLY A 122 -11.35 6.17 1.10
N LEU A 123 -11.21 5.03 0.42
CA LEU A 123 -9.93 4.48 -0.03
C LEU A 123 -9.18 5.46 -0.94
N TYR A 124 -9.84 5.92 -2.01
CA TYR A 124 -9.20 6.82 -2.99
C TYR A 124 -8.90 8.20 -2.42
N LEU A 125 -9.76 8.74 -1.55
CA LEU A 125 -9.48 9.99 -0.84
C LEU A 125 -8.29 9.84 0.11
N SER A 126 -8.23 8.75 0.87
CA SER A 126 -7.10 8.49 1.78
C SER A 126 -5.79 8.34 1.01
N PHE A 127 -5.83 7.70 -0.16
CA PHE A 127 -4.68 7.59 -1.05
C PHE A 127 -4.21 8.96 -1.57
N LEU A 128 -5.13 9.77 -2.12
CA LEU A 128 -4.80 11.11 -2.64
C LEU A 128 -4.31 12.07 -1.55
N LEU A 129 -4.85 11.98 -0.33
CA LEU A 129 -4.38 12.79 0.80
C LEU A 129 -3.04 12.30 1.35
N GLY A 130 -2.74 11.01 1.22
CA GLY A 130 -1.52 10.38 1.74
C GLY A 130 -0.30 10.55 0.85
N VAL A 131 -0.47 10.60 -0.48
CA VAL A 131 0.65 10.57 -1.45
C VAL A 131 1.66 11.71 -1.24
N ASP A 132 1.19 12.92 -0.92
CA ASP A 132 2.05 14.10 -0.71
C ASP A 132 2.50 14.30 0.74
N ARG A 133 1.98 13.49 1.69
CA ARG A 133 2.10 13.73 3.14
C ARG A 133 2.98 12.70 3.84
N THR A 134 4.00 12.18 3.14
CA THR A 134 4.94 11.17 3.65
C THR A 134 5.95 11.73 4.66
N LYS A 135 6.21 13.04 4.65
CA LYS A 135 7.24 13.68 5.49
C LYS A 135 6.87 13.83 6.97
N ILE A 136 5.58 13.73 7.31
CA ILE A 136 5.10 13.86 8.68
C ILE A 136 4.78 12.44 9.18
N PRO A 137 5.59 11.85 10.09
CA PRO A 137 5.49 10.43 10.43
C PRO A 137 4.10 10.05 10.97
N GLY A 138 3.51 10.91 11.82
CA GLY A 138 2.16 10.68 12.34
C GLY A 138 1.07 10.67 11.26
N VAL A 139 1.19 11.54 10.24
CA VAL A 139 0.22 11.60 9.13
C VAL A 139 0.41 10.43 8.18
N CYS A 140 1.66 10.08 7.86
CA CYS A 140 1.99 8.93 7.01
C CYS A 140 1.44 7.61 7.61
N LYS A 141 1.65 7.41 8.91
CA LYS A 141 1.10 6.28 9.66
C LYS A 141 -0.42 6.27 9.66
N ALA A 142 -1.05 7.41 9.94
CA ALA A 142 -2.51 7.52 9.94
C ALA A 142 -3.11 7.21 8.57
N MET A 143 -2.54 7.76 7.49
CA MET A 143 -3.02 7.50 6.12
C MET A 143 -2.82 6.05 5.71
N THR A 144 -1.69 5.43 6.05
CA THR A 144 -1.44 4.01 5.82
C THR A 144 -2.49 3.13 6.51
N SER A 145 -2.80 3.43 7.76
CA SER A 145 -3.86 2.73 8.51
C SER A 145 -5.24 2.90 7.88
N LEU A 146 -5.58 4.13 7.44
CA LEU A 146 -6.84 4.41 6.77
C LEU A 146 -6.97 3.67 5.43
N ILE A 147 -5.92 3.68 4.60
CA ILE A 147 -5.88 2.95 3.33
C ILE A 147 -6.09 1.46 3.57
N TYR A 148 -5.42 0.88 4.56
CA TYR A 148 -5.59 -0.53 4.91
C TYR A 148 -7.03 -0.84 5.35
N PHE A 149 -7.60 -0.01 6.23
CA PHE A 149 -8.98 -0.15 6.69
C PHE A 149 -9.99 -0.11 5.54
N PHE A 150 -9.93 0.94 4.70
CA PHE A 150 -10.87 1.09 3.58
C PHE A 150 -10.68 0.01 2.52
N CYS A 151 -9.45 -0.44 2.29
CA CYS A 151 -9.15 -1.54 1.38
C CYS A 151 -9.81 -2.83 1.86
N LEU A 152 -9.57 -3.25 3.11
CA LEU A 152 -10.19 -4.44 3.68
C LEU A 152 -11.72 -4.33 3.72
N SER A 153 -12.24 -3.16 4.07
CA SER A 153 -13.68 -2.93 4.08
C SER A 153 -14.27 -3.06 2.67
N SER A 154 -13.61 -2.51 1.65
CA SER A 154 -14.06 -2.64 0.26
C SER A 154 -14.08 -4.11 -0.20
N VAL A 155 -13.07 -4.90 0.13
CA VAL A 155 -13.01 -6.34 -0.17
C VAL A 155 -14.13 -7.10 0.55
N ALA A 156 -14.39 -6.79 1.82
CA ALA A 156 -15.49 -7.37 2.57
C ALA A 156 -16.85 -7.00 1.93
N TRP A 157 -17.04 -5.75 1.55
CA TRP A 157 -18.26 -5.29 0.90
C TRP A 157 -18.50 -5.91 -0.48
N MET A 158 -17.46 -6.04 -1.30
CA MET A 158 -17.52 -6.79 -2.57
C MET A 158 -17.92 -8.24 -2.33
N SER A 159 -17.38 -8.87 -1.27
CA SER A 159 -17.72 -10.24 -0.90
C SER A 159 -19.19 -10.38 -0.46
N VAL A 160 -19.70 -9.41 0.31
CA VAL A 160 -21.11 -9.37 0.73
C VAL A 160 -22.03 -9.17 -0.47
N GLU A 161 -21.67 -8.29 -1.41
CA GLU A 161 -22.44 -8.07 -2.63
C GLU A 161 -22.48 -9.33 -3.51
N ALA A 162 -21.33 -9.98 -3.72
CA ALA A 162 -21.24 -11.23 -4.47
C ALA A 162 -22.08 -12.34 -3.83
N PHE A 163 -21.98 -12.48 -2.50
CA PHE A 163 -22.77 -13.45 -1.75
C PHE A 163 -24.28 -13.16 -1.81
N TYR A 164 -24.67 -11.88 -1.72
CA TYR A 164 -26.06 -11.47 -1.87
C TYR A 164 -26.64 -11.86 -3.24
N ILE A 165 -25.90 -11.60 -4.32
CA ILE A 165 -26.30 -11.99 -5.68
C ILE A 165 -26.42 -13.52 -5.79
N TYR A 166 -25.46 -14.27 -5.25
CA TYR A 166 -25.50 -15.73 -5.23
C TYR A 166 -26.79 -16.26 -4.56
N MET A 167 -27.14 -15.72 -3.39
CA MET A 167 -28.34 -16.12 -2.65
C MET A 167 -29.65 -15.75 -3.36
N LEU A 168 -29.67 -14.65 -4.12
CA LEU A 168 -30.82 -14.28 -4.95
C LEU A 168 -31.04 -15.29 -6.09
N ILE A 169 -29.97 -15.78 -6.72
CA ILE A 169 -30.04 -16.77 -7.80
C ILE A 169 -30.64 -18.09 -7.28
N TRP A 170 -30.23 -18.51 -6.08
CA TRP A 170 -30.72 -19.74 -5.46
C TRP A 170 -32.14 -19.63 -4.85
N LYS A 171 -32.83 -18.48 -5.04
CA LYS A 171 -34.20 -18.23 -4.53
C LYS A 171 -34.37 -18.50 -3.03
N TYR A 172 -33.35 -18.20 -2.23
CA TYR A 172 -33.44 -18.39 -0.79
C TYR A 172 -34.49 -17.45 -0.14
N LYS A 173 -35.09 -17.87 0.99
CA LYS A 173 -36.13 -17.07 1.67
C LYS A 173 -35.57 -15.69 2.03
N ARG A 174 -36.20 -14.63 1.51
CA ARG A 174 -35.79 -13.22 1.70
C ARG A 174 -35.56 -12.87 3.17
N ASN A 175 -36.38 -13.37 4.09
CA ASN A 175 -36.24 -13.08 5.52
C ASN A 175 -34.91 -13.59 6.13
N SER A 176 -34.43 -14.76 5.71
CA SER A 176 -33.14 -15.31 6.17
C SER A 176 -31.94 -14.61 5.50
N ILE A 177 -32.10 -14.10 4.27
CA ILE A 177 -31.07 -13.28 3.60
C ILE A 177 -30.81 -11.99 4.40
N HIS A 178 -31.86 -11.34 4.90
CA HIS A 178 -31.72 -10.09 5.66
C HIS A 178 -30.86 -10.27 6.91
N HIS A 179 -31.16 -11.29 7.72
CA HIS A 179 -30.39 -11.55 8.95
C HIS A 179 -28.92 -11.85 8.64
N LEU A 180 -28.64 -12.68 7.63
CA LEU A 180 -27.29 -13.05 7.25
C LEU A 180 -26.48 -11.86 6.70
N VAL A 181 -27.11 -11.02 5.88
CA VAL A 181 -26.48 -9.78 5.38
C VAL A 181 -26.19 -8.82 6.53
N THR A 182 -27.11 -8.62 7.47
CA THR A 182 -26.88 -7.73 8.63
C THR A 182 -25.69 -8.20 9.47
N VAL A 183 -25.55 -9.51 9.70
CA VAL A 183 -24.38 -10.06 10.40
C VAL A 183 -23.10 -9.82 9.58
N ALA A 184 -23.15 -10.04 8.27
CA ALA A 184 -22.01 -9.78 7.39
C ALA A 184 -21.61 -8.29 7.33
N VAL A 185 -22.57 -7.36 7.45
CA VAL A 185 -22.31 -5.91 7.56
C VAL A 185 -21.51 -5.58 8.81
N LEU A 186 -21.87 -6.17 9.95
CA LEU A 186 -21.15 -5.97 11.21
C LEU A 186 -19.70 -6.50 11.10
N LEU A 187 -19.50 -7.62 10.42
CA LEU A 187 -18.18 -8.17 10.16
C LEU A 187 -17.38 -7.32 9.15
N ALA A 188 -18.02 -6.79 8.11
CA ALA A 188 -17.37 -6.01 7.06
C ALA A 188 -16.84 -4.65 7.52
N TRP A 189 -17.36 -4.11 8.63
CA TRP A 189 -16.79 -2.93 9.29
C TRP A 189 -15.91 -3.31 10.49
N GLY A 190 -16.32 -4.31 11.28
CA GLY A 190 -15.64 -4.69 12.50
C GLY A 190 -14.28 -5.35 12.27
N LEU A 191 -14.18 -6.28 11.32
CA LEU A 191 -12.95 -7.01 11.07
C LEU A 191 -11.82 -6.11 10.51
N PRO A 192 -12.10 -5.20 9.55
CA PRO A 192 -11.13 -4.18 9.16
C PRO A 192 -10.73 -3.23 10.28
N ALA A 193 -11.68 -2.81 11.14
CA ALA A 193 -11.41 -1.91 12.25
C ALA A 193 -10.45 -2.54 13.27
N VAL A 194 -10.66 -3.81 13.61
CA VAL A 194 -9.77 -4.55 14.50
C VAL A 194 -8.37 -4.64 13.90
N GLY A 195 -8.25 -4.95 12.61
CA GLY A 195 -6.95 -4.98 11.92
C GLY A 195 -6.23 -3.63 11.95
N ALA A 196 -6.94 -2.54 11.69
CA ALA A 196 -6.38 -1.19 11.73
C ALA A 196 -5.90 -0.80 13.15
N ILE A 197 -6.67 -1.13 14.18
CA ILE A 197 -6.31 -0.90 15.59
C ILE A 197 -5.05 -1.69 15.96
N ILE A 198 -4.96 -2.96 15.53
CA ILE A 198 -3.79 -3.82 15.77
C ILE A 198 -2.54 -3.19 15.16
N ILE A 199 -2.61 -2.72 13.92
CA ILE A 199 -1.46 -2.07 13.24
C ILE A 199 -1.01 -0.83 14.01
N ILE A 200 -1.96 0.03 14.43
CA ILE A 200 -1.63 1.23 15.20
C ILE A 200 -0.97 0.86 16.53
N PHE A 201 -1.47 -0.17 17.21
CA PHE A 201 -0.98 -0.63 18.51
C PHE A 201 0.45 -1.19 18.41
N PHE A 202 0.71 -2.10 17.47
CA PHE A 202 2.05 -2.66 17.29
C PHE A 202 3.06 -1.60 16.86
N ASP A 203 2.66 -0.68 16.00
CA ASP A 203 3.55 0.40 15.57
C ASP A 203 3.77 1.44 16.69
N HIS A 204 2.81 1.61 17.62
CA HIS A 204 3.03 2.46 18.80
C HIS A 204 4.07 1.87 19.75
N GLY A 205 4.25 0.54 19.77
CA GLY A 205 5.32 -0.13 20.51
C GLY A 205 6.72 0.26 20.04
N HIS A 206 6.93 0.33 18.72
CA HIS A 206 8.22 0.72 18.13
C HIS A 206 8.57 2.21 18.32
N ASN A 207 7.58 3.10 18.38
CA ASN A 207 7.82 4.53 18.57
C ASN A 207 8.27 4.90 20.01
N TYR A 208 8.20 3.99 20.99
CA TYR A 208 8.75 4.23 22.32
C TYR A 208 10.23 3.83 22.45
N GLU A 209 10.77 3.02 21.52
CA GLU A 209 12.22 2.72 21.45
C GLU A 209 12.99 3.84 20.74
N GLU A 210 12.34 4.64 19.90
CA GLU A 210 13.00 5.68 19.09
C GLU A 210 13.01 7.09 19.72
N SER A 211 12.83 7.20 21.04
CA SER A 211 12.98 8.48 21.77
C SER A 211 14.37 8.56 22.42
N PRO A 212 15.34 9.29 21.84
CA PRO A 212 16.66 9.44 22.43
C PRO A 212 16.61 10.51 23.53
N ASP A 213 17.05 10.12 24.73
CA ASP A 213 17.83 11.01 25.60
C ASP A 213 19.31 10.93 25.19
#